data_AF-A0A5C7P447-F1
#
_entry.id   AF-A0A5C7P447-F1
#
_cell.length_a   1.000
_cell.length_b   1.000
_cell.length_c   1.000
_cell.angle_alpha   90.00
_cell.angle_beta   90.00
_cell.angle_gamma   90.00
#
_symmetry.space_group_name_H-M   'P 1'
#
loop_
_entity.id
_entity.type
_entity.pdbx_description
1 polymer ?
#
loop_
_entity_poly.entity_id
_entity_poly.type
_entity_poly.pdbx_seq_one_letter_code
_entity_poly.pdbx_strand_id
1 'polypeptide(L)'
;MAKVEMVSVAQAVADPKLAFTNFRKNGDYASDWIAGRLHIIWRDGMRQTFDPRRASVSVRAEAERNGFHQTIIDAGAMGADEGDGTKQGRMAERRRRMTERMEHLASGSDSWEKPRLSSGAVAESLVLRALVRVFPDRFTDTEAASKAVDTLAAKRSLDRAGALKVWADSQAIALAIVDIRAEDAKARAGGLSESADDILGEILGE
;
A
#
# COMPACT_ATOMS: atom_id res chain seq x y z
N MET A 1 -46.13 -1.85 -10.03
CA MET A 1 -45.61 -2.81 -9.04
C MET A 1 -44.43 -3.55 -9.66
N ALA A 2 -43.21 -3.36 -9.15
CA ALA A 2 -42.04 -4.12 -9.62
C ALA A 2 -41.70 -5.19 -8.57
N LYS A 3 -41.84 -6.46 -8.95
CA LYS A 3 -41.53 -7.62 -8.12
C LYS A 3 -40.01 -7.80 -8.15
N VAL A 4 -39.34 -7.48 -7.04
CA VAL A 4 -37.91 -7.75 -6.86
C VAL A 4 -37.78 -9.23 -6.52
N GLU A 5 -37.33 -10.04 -7.47
CA GLU A 5 -36.98 -11.43 -7.19
C GLU A 5 -35.66 -11.47 -6.44
N MET A 6 -35.75 -11.76 -5.13
CA MET A 6 -34.59 -12.01 -4.29
C MET A 6 -34.09 -13.43 -4.56
N VAL A 7 -32.91 -13.54 -5.18
CA VAL A 7 -32.28 -14.84 -5.35
C VAL A 7 -31.67 -15.31 -4.02
N SER A 8 -31.87 -16.59 -3.70
CA SER A 8 -31.53 -17.19 -2.41
C SER A 8 -30.03 -17.46 -2.27
N VAL A 9 -29.52 -17.22 -1.06
CA VAL A 9 -28.12 -17.42 -0.66
C VAL A 9 -27.63 -18.86 -0.91
N ALA A 10 -28.53 -19.84 -0.91
CA ALA A 10 -28.18 -21.24 -1.17
C ALA A 10 -27.73 -21.49 -2.62
N GLN A 11 -28.23 -20.71 -3.60
CA GLN A 11 -27.79 -20.82 -4.99
C GLN A 11 -26.42 -20.14 -5.21
N ALA A 12 -26.04 -19.21 -4.34
CA ALA A 12 -24.77 -18.51 -4.40
C ALA A 12 -23.56 -19.29 -3.90
N VAL A 13 -23.86 -20.25 -3.03
CA VAL A 13 -22.88 -21.14 -2.44
C VAL A 13 -22.61 -22.32 -3.38
N ALA A 14 -23.56 -22.65 -4.26
CA ALA A 14 -23.43 -23.67 -5.31
C ALA A 14 -22.96 -23.10 -6.66
N ASP A 15 -23.26 -21.82 -6.94
CA ASP A 15 -22.79 -21.02 -8.06
C ASP A 15 -22.35 -19.65 -7.51
N PRO A 16 -21.06 -19.26 -7.57
CA PRO A 16 -20.54 -18.02 -6.96
C PRO A 16 -21.18 -16.71 -7.45
N LYS A 17 -22.20 -16.77 -8.32
CA LYS A 17 -22.95 -15.67 -8.93
C LYS A 17 -24.20 -15.19 -8.17
N LEU A 18 -24.66 -15.81 -7.08
CA LEU A 18 -26.04 -15.56 -6.57
C LEU A 18 -26.27 -14.93 -5.17
N ALA A 19 -25.25 -14.56 -4.36
CA ALA A 19 -25.47 -14.00 -2.98
C ALA A 19 -24.82 -12.64 -2.73
N PHE A 20 -24.37 -11.93 -3.75
CA PHE A 20 -24.09 -10.50 -3.58
C PHE A 20 -25.37 -9.71 -3.85
N THR A 21 -26.44 -10.05 -3.13
CA THR A 21 -27.81 -9.61 -3.46
C THR A 21 -28.15 -8.21 -2.96
N ASN A 22 -27.23 -7.50 -2.31
CA ASN A 22 -27.44 -6.09 -1.98
C ASN A 22 -26.11 -5.32 -1.93
N PHE A 23 -25.63 -4.86 -3.09
CA PHE A 23 -24.80 -3.67 -3.08
C PHE A 23 -25.55 -2.59 -2.30
N ARG A 24 -24.94 -1.99 -1.28
CA ARG A 24 -25.55 -0.82 -0.61
C ARG A 24 -25.97 0.19 -1.69
N LYS A 25 -27.03 0.96 -1.46
CA LYS A 25 -27.45 2.01 -2.39
C LYS A 25 -26.25 2.97 -2.58
N ASN A 26 -25.62 2.92 -3.75
CA ASN A 26 -24.34 3.58 -4.12
C ASN A 26 -23.02 2.89 -3.70
N GLY A 27 -23.02 1.64 -3.28
CA GLY A 27 -21.81 0.85 -3.03
C GLY A 27 -21.13 0.40 -4.33
N ASP A 28 -19.82 0.66 -4.42
CA ASP A 28 -18.96 0.27 -5.56
C ASP A 28 -18.55 -1.21 -5.51
N TYR A 29 -18.67 -1.85 -4.34
CA TYR A 29 -18.36 -3.25 -4.09
C TYR A 29 -19.24 -3.81 -2.95
N ALA A 30 -19.24 -5.12 -2.82
CA ALA A 30 -19.74 -5.87 -1.68
C ALA A 30 -18.62 -6.78 -1.16
N SER A 31 -18.56 -7.02 0.15
CA SER A 31 -17.52 -7.84 0.76
C SER A 31 -18.08 -8.78 1.81
N ASP A 32 -17.52 -9.98 1.90
CA ASP A 32 -17.89 -10.97 2.92
C ASP A 32 -16.78 -11.99 3.19
N TRP A 33 -16.81 -12.59 4.37
CA TRP A 33 -15.93 -13.70 4.75
C TRP A 33 -16.57 -15.03 4.36
N ILE A 34 -15.96 -15.76 3.43
CA ILE A 34 -16.42 -17.09 3.00
C ILE A 34 -15.28 -18.08 3.21
N ALA A 35 -15.55 -19.16 3.94
CA ALA A 35 -14.56 -20.21 4.24
C ALA A 35 -13.23 -19.66 4.82
N GLY A 36 -13.31 -18.62 5.66
CA GLY A 36 -12.14 -18.00 6.29
C GLY A 36 -11.31 -17.10 5.36
N ARG A 37 -11.85 -16.73 4.19
CA ARG A 37 -11.24 -15.78 3.25
C ARG A 37 -12.16 -14.59 3.03
N LEU A 38 -11.59 -13.39 2.97
CA LEU A 38 -12.34 -12.20 2.65
C LEU A 38 -12.48 -12.13 1.13
N HIS A 39 -13.71 -12.09 0.65
CA HIS A 39 -14.01 -11.86 -0.75
C HIS A 39 -14.60 -10.48 -0.94
N ILE A 40 -14.09 -9.74 -1.91
CA ILE A 40 -14.63 -8.46 -2.35
C ILE A 40 -15.06 -8.63 -3.80
N ILE A 41 -16.33 -8.35 -4.06
CA ILE A 41 -16.92 -8.36 -5.39
C ILE A 41 -17.29 -6.94 -5.77
N TRP A 42 -16.69 -6.49 -6.86
CA TRP A 42 -16.90 -5.18 -7.43
C TRP A 42 -18.15 -5.17 -8.29
N ARG A 43 -18.76 -3.98 -8.45
CA ARG A 43 -19.96 -3.81 -9.28
C ARG A 43 -19.75 -4.19 -10.75
N ASP A 44 -18.53 -4.13 -11.25
CA ASP A 44 -18.15 -4.57 -12.59
C ASP A 44 -17.92 -6.10 -12.70
N GLY A 45 -18.18 -6.85 -11.62
CA GLY A 45 -18.06 -8.31 -11.57
C GLY A 45 -16.67 -8.82 -11.21
N MET A 46 -15.67 -7.95 -11.02
CA MET A 46 -14.35 -8.40 -10.56
C MET A 46 -14.41 -8.93 -9.13
N ARG A 47 -13.59 -9.95 -8.84
CA ARG A 47 -13.47 -10.54 -7.50
C ARG A 47 -12.04 -10.48 -7.01
N GLN A 48 -11.88 -10.06 -5.76
CA GLN A 48 -10.63 -10.11 -5.01
C GLN A 48 -10.81 -11.01 -3.79
N THR A 49 -9.77 -11.77 -3.46
CA THR A 49 -9.79 -12.70 -2.34
C THR A 49 -8.55 -12.51 -1.50
N PHE A 50 -8.75 -12.28 -0.21
CA PHE A 50 -7.69 -12.21 0.78
C PHE A 50 -7.75 -13.44 1.69
N ASP A 51 -6.61 -14.13 1.80
CA ASP A 51 -6.43 -15.28 2.68
C ASP A 51 -5.57 -14.86 3.89
N PRO A 52 -6.17 -14.70 5.08
CA PRO A 52 -5.45 -14.23 6.27
C PRO A 52 -4.38 -15.23 6.75
N ARG A 53 -4.43 -16.49 6.31
CA ARG A 53 -3.44 -17.49 6.67
C ARG A 53 -2.08 -17.24 6.02
N ARG A 54 -2.03 -16.38 5.00
CA ARG A 54 -0.80 -15.94 4.34
C ARG A 54 -0.08 -14.81 5.07
N ALA A 55 -0.75 -14.18 6.05
CA ALA A 55 -0.15 -13.14 6.86
C ALA A 55 0.83 -13.72 7.89
N SER A 56 1.85 -12.94 8.26
CA SER A 56 2.81 -13.29 9.31
C SER A 56 2.11 -13.46 10.67
N VAL A 57 2.79 -14.03 11.66
CA VAL A 57 2.26 -14.15 13.02
C VAL A 57 1.99 -12.76 13.62
N SER A 58 2.94 -11.82 13.45
CA SER A 58 2.84 -10.45 13.95
C SER A 58 1.67 -9.69 13.32
N VAL A 59 1.47 -9.80 12.00
CA VAL A 59 0.33 -9.18 11.31
C VAL A 59 -1.00 -9.80 11.74
N ARG A 60 -1.04 -11.12 11.99
CA ARG A 60 -2.25 -11.77 12.50
C ARG A 60 -2.59 -11.32 13.92
N ALA A 61 -1.60 -11.16 14.79
CA ALA A 61 -1.81 -10.63 16.15
C ALA A 61 -2.35 -9.18 16.10
N GLU A 62 -1.81 -8.34 15.22
CA GLU A 62 -2.30 -6.96 15.08
C GLU A 62 -3.72 -6.89 14.46
N ALA A 63 -4.07 -7.89 13.64
CA ALA A 63 -5.42 -8.03 13.11
C ALA A 63 -6.47 -8.34 14.18
N GLU A 64 -6.09 -8.92 15.31
CA GLU A 64 -7.01 -9.16 16.42
C GLU A 64 -7.51 -7.84 17.03
N ARG A 65 -6.70 -6.78 16.96
CA ARG A 65 -7.02 -5.44 17.47
C ARG A 65 -7.75 -4.58 16.44
N ASN A 66 -7.27 -4.61 15.20
CA ASN A 66 -7.67 -3.65 14.16
C ASN A 66 -8.58 -4.24 13.07
N GLY A 67 -8.66 -5.57 12.95
CA GLY A 67 -9.47 -6.28 11.98
C GLY A 67 -8.97 -6.17 10.54
N PHE A 68 -8.71 -7.32 9.89
CA PHE A 68 -8.33 -7.37 8.48
C PHE A 68 -9.36 -6.69 7.56
N HIS A 69 -10.65 -6.95 7.79
CA HIS A 69 -11.71 -6.41 6.93
C HIS A 69 -11.74 -4.89 6.96
N GLN A 70 -11.81 -4.30 8.15
CA GLN A 70 -11.87 -2.85 8.34
C GLN A 70 -10.66 -2.16 7.72
N THR A 71 -9.47 -2.69 8.00
CA THR A 71 -8.21 -2.17 7.46
C THR A 71 -8.12 -2.21 5.94
N ILE A 72 -8.61 -3.28 5.31
CA ILE A 72 -8.65 -3.41 3.85
C ILE A 72 -9.67 -2.44 3.25
N ILE A 73 -10.85 -2.30 3.86
CA ILE A 73 -11.88 -1.35 3.41
C ILE A 73 -11.40 0.10 3.54
N ASP A 74 -10.77 0.45 4.65
CA ASP A 74 -10.28 1.80 4.94
C ASP A 74 -9.16 2.22 4.01
N ALA A 75 -8.31 1.29 3.56
CA ALA A 75 -7.33 1.57 2.51
C ALA A 75 -7.99 2.04 1.20
N GLY A 76 -9.21 1.58 0.94
CA GLY A 76 -10.02 2.03 -0.19
C GLY A 76 -10.81 3.32 0.07
N ALA A 77 -10.85 3.85 1.29
CA ALA A 77 -11.56 5.09 1.56
C ALA A 77 -10.92 6.24 0.78
N MET A 78 -11.73 6.99 0.03
CA MET A 78 -11.29 8.12 -0.78
C MET A 78 -12.27 9.27 -0.61
N GLY A 79 -11.74 10.49 -0.57
CA GLY A 79 -12.54 11.72 -0.64
C GLY A 79 -13.23 11.86 -2.00
N ALA A 80 -14.27 12.69 -2.07
CA ALA A 80 -14.99 12.95 -3.32
C ALA A 80 -14.07 13.54 -4.42
N ASP A 81 -13.04 14.26 -4.00
CA ASP A 81 -12.07 14.98 -4.84
C ASP A 81 -10.80 14.16 -5.17
N GLU A 82 -10.66 12.94 -4.63
CA GLU A 82 -9.54 12.05 -4.94
C GLU A 82 -9.86 11.17 -6.16
N GLY A 83 -9.02 11.23 -7.20
CA GLY A 83 -9.13 10.44 -8.44
C GLY A 83 -9.06 11.29 -9.71
N ASP A 84 -9.49 10.73 -10.84
CA ASP A 84 -9.59 11.44 -12.12
C ASP A 84 -10.87 12.29 -12.27
N GLY A 85 -11.59 12.51 -11.15
CA GLY A 85 -12.88 13.19 -11.11
C GLY A 85 -14.07 12.33 -11.56
N THR A 86 -13.84 11.16 -12.17
CA THR A 86 -14.90 10.26 -12.65
C THR A 86 -15.24 9.19 -11.61
N LYS A 87 -16.47 8.67 -11.68
CA LYS A 87 -16.88 7.54 -10.83
C LYS A 87 -16.05 6.28 -11.13
N GLN A 88 -15.72 6.04 -12.40
CA GLN A 88 -14.96 4.85 -12.82
C GLN A 88 -13.50 4.92 -12.36
N GLY A 89 -12.83 6.06 -12.53
CA GLY A 89 -11.46 6.23 -12.04
C GLY A 89 -11.38 6.15 -10.52
N ARG A 90 -12.38 6.67 -9.80
CA ARG A 90 -12.47 6.48 -8.35
C ARG A 90 -12.63 5.00 -7.97
N MET A 91 -13.46 4.25 -8.67
CA MET A 91 -13.60 2.80 -8.43
C MET A 91 -12.30 2.05 -8.71
N ALA A 92 -11.60 2.38 -9.80
CA ALA A 92 -10.33 1.76 -10.16
C ALA A 92 -9.24 2.06 -9.11
N GLU A 93 -9.14 3.29 -8.64
CA GLU A 93 -8.18 3.69 -7.61
C GLU A 93 -8.48 3.05 -6.26
N ARG A 94 -9.75 3.05 -5.85
CA ARG A 94 -10.20 2.33 -4.64
C ARG A 94 -9.80 0.86 -4.72
N ARG A 95 -10.03 0.21 -5.85
CA ARG A 95 -9.61 -1.19 -6.08
C ARG A 95 -8.11 -1.35 -5.97
N ARG A 96 -7.34 -0.48 -6.61
CA ARG A 96 -5.86 -0.51 -6.55
C ARG A 96 -5.38 -0.47 -5.10
N ARG A 97 -5.83 0.51 -4.31
CA ARG A 97 -5.42 0.68 -2.90
C ARG A 97 -5.79 -0.54 -2.05
N MET A 98 -6.99 -1.10 -2.23
CA MET A 98 -7.44 -2.30 -1.52
C MET A 98 -6.60 -3.53 -1.90
N THR A 99 -6.30 -3.71 -3.19
CA THR A 99 -5.41 -4.79 -3.68
C THR A 99 -4.04 -4.69 -3.03
N GLU A 100 -3.44 -3.52 -3.11
CA GLU A 100 -2.11 -3.26 -2.58
C GLU A 100 -2.04 -3.51 -1.07
N ARG A 101 -3.11 -3.19 -0.34
CA ARG A 101 -3.20 -3.47 1.09
C ARG A 101 -3.30 -4.98 1.36
N MET A 102 -4.14 -5.70 0.62
CA MET A 102 -4.24 -7.16 0.72
C MET A 102 -2.91 -7.85 0.44
N GLU A 103 -2.22 -7.43 -0.63
CA GLU A 103 -0.91 -7.97 -1.02
C GLU A 103 0.14 -7.72 0.07
N HIS A 104 0.18 -6.51 0.62
CA HIS A 104 1.09 -6.19 1.71
C HIS A 104 0.84 -7.09 2.94
N LEU A 105 -0.42 -7.21 3.37
CA LEU A 105 -0.78 -8.04 4.53
C LEU A 105 -0.51 -9.54 4.28
N ALA A 106 -0.62 -10.00 3.03
CA ALA A 106 -0.37 -11.39 2.63
C ALA A 106 1.07 -11.67 2.13
N SER A 107 1.95 -10.67 2.15
CA SER A 107 3.33 -10.76 1.64
C SER A 107 4.27 -11.54 2.56
N GLY A 108 3.85 -11.79 3.81
CA GLY A 108 4.71 -12.31 4.86
C GLY A 108 5.52 -11.24 5.60
N SER A 109 5.28 -9.94 5.33
CA SER A 109 5.84 -8.85 6.13
C SER A 109 5.39 -8.95 7.59
N ASP A 110 6.28 -8.62 8.53
CA ASP A 110 5.95 -8.47 9.95
C ASP A 110 5.33 -7.11 10.29
N SER A 111 5.25 -6.20 9.30
CA SER A 111 4.68 -4.87 9.49
C SER A 111 3.18 -4.86 9.24
N TRP A 112 2.41 -4.35 10.20
CA TRP A 112 0.98 -4.05 10.01
C TRP A 112 0.79 -2.85 9.10
N GLU A 113 1.54 -1.78 9.33
CA GLU A 113 1.48 -0.57 8.50
C GLU A 113 2.17 -0.83 7.17
N LYS A 114 1.47 -0.52 6.06
CA LYS A 114 2.15 -0.45 4.76
C LYS A 114 3.09 0.74 4.90
N PRO A 115 4.42 0.57 4.73
CA PRO A 115 5.31 1.70 4.71
C PRO A 115 4.75 2.68 3.69
N ARG A 116 4.38 3.88 4.16
CA ARG A 116 3.96 4.93 3.23
C ARG A 116 5.13 5.05 2.26
N LEU A 117 4.91 4.66 1.00
CA LEU A 117 5.70 5.19 -0.11
C LEU A 117 5.36 6.67 -0.06
N SER A 118 6.18 7.35 0.72
CA SER A 118 6.01 8.70 1.13
C SER A 118 5.79 9.51 -0.15
N SER A 119 4.65 10.20 -0.16
CA SER A 119 4.15 11.11 -1.22
C SER A 119 5.27 11.51 -2.18
N GLY A 120 5.11 11.28 -3.48
CA GLY A 120 6.10 11.38 -4.56
C GLY A 120 7.40 12.17 -4.30
N ALA A 121 7.34 13.34 -3.67
CA ALA A 121 8.47 14.11 -3.14
C ALA A 121 9.49 13.31 -2.30
N VAL A 122 9.06 12.38 -1.44
CA VAL A 122 10.02 11.64 -0.58
C VAL A 122 10.57 10.41 -1.31
N ALA A 123 9.78 9.74 -2.16
CA ALA A 123 10.29 8.71 -3.06
C ALA A 123 11.33 9.30 -4.04
N GLU A 124 11.08 10.50 -4.55
CA GLU A 124 12.03 11.28 -5.33
C GLU A 124 13.28 11.62 -4.53
N SER A 125 13.14 12.15 -3.31
CA SER A 125 14.31 12.48 -2.46
C SER A 125 15.22 11.27 -2.20
N LEU A 126 14.65 10.07 -2.09
CA LEU A 126 15.41 8.83 -1.90
C LEU A 126 16.18 8.45 -3.17
N VAL A 127 15.56 8.56 -4.34
CA VAL A 127 16.23 8.30 -5.63
C VAL A 127 17.35 9.31 -5.85
N LEU A 128 17.14 10.59 -5.52
CA LEU A 128 18.17 11.63 -5.64
C LEU A 128 19.34 11.39 -4.67
N ARG A 129 19.08 11.05 -3.40
CA ARG A 129 20.13 10.67 -2.44
C ARG A 129 20.89 9.43 -2.89
N ALA A 130 20.20 8.44 -3.46
CA ALA A 130 20.82 7.24 -4.00
C ALA A 130 21.70 7.54 -5.22
N LEU A 131 21.29 8.45 -6.10
CA LEU A 131 22.11 8.90 -7.23
C LEU A 131 23.42 9.54 -6.78
N VAL A 132 23.37 10.44 -5.80
CA VAL A 132 24.57 11.07 -5.20
C VAL A 132 25.47 10.01 -4.58
N ARG A 133 24.91 9.03 -3.86
CA ARG A 133 25.68 7.96 -3.22
C ARG A 133 26.36 7.02 -4.22
N VAL A 134 25.68 6.66 -5.30
CA VAL A 134 26.19 5.72 -6.31
C VAL A 134 27.15 6.40 -7.29
N PHE A 135 26.96 7.70 -7.55
CA PHE A 135 27.80 8.46 -8.48
C PHE A 135 28.33 9.75 -7.84
N PRO A 136 29.15 9.67 -6.78
CA PRO A 136 29.63 10.85 -6.05
C PRO A 136 30.50 11.76 -6.91
N ASP A 137 31.23 11.21 -7.89
CA ASP A 137 32.05 11.98 -8.83
C ASP A 137 31.22 12.72 -9.90
N ARG A 138 29.95 12.33 -10.07
CA ARG A 138 29.04 12.87 -11.09
C ARG A 138 28.00 13.81 -10.50
N PHE A 139 27.56 13.56 -9.27
CA PHE A 139 26.55 14.35 -8.59
C PHE A 139 27.07 14.77 -7.22
N THR A 140 27.36 16.05 -7.08
CA THR A 140 27.84 16.65 -5.84
C THR A 140 26.76 16.75 -4.77
N ASP A 141 25.50 16.88 -5.21
CA ASP A 141 24.34 17.03 -4.35
C ASP A 141 23.05 16.58 -5.06
N THR A 142 21.93 16.64 -4.32
CA THR A 142 20.62 16.25 -4.83
C THR A 142 20.08 17.20 -5.90
N GLU A 143 20.57 18.44 -6.00
CA GLU A 143 20.19 19.38 -7.05
C GLU A 143 20.83 18.99 -8.40
N ALA A 144 22.11 18.61 -8.38
CA ALA A 144 22.81 18.06 -9.54
C ALA A 144 22.15 16.75 -10.02
N ALA A 145 21.78 15.87 -9.08
CA ALA A 145 21.03 14.65 -9.39
C ALA A 145 19.64 14.97 -9.98
N SER A 146 18.95 15.99 -9.45
CA SER A 146 17.63 16.44 -9.93
C SER A 146 17.69 16.90 -11.38
N LYS A 147 18.69 17.72 -11.74
CA LYS A 147 18.93 18.17 -13.13
C LYS A 147 19.19 17.00 -14.09
N ALA A 148 19.83 15.93 -13.61
CA ALA A 148 20.07 14.74 -14.41
C ALA A 148 18.78 13.93 -14.66
N VAL A 149 17.86 13.90 -13.69
CA VAL A 149 16.51 13.34 -13.87
C VAL A 149 15.73 14.13 -14.91
N ASP A 150 15.74 15.47 -14.85
CA ASP A 150 15.09 16.32 -15.85
C ASP A 150 15.68 16.13 -17.25
N THR A 151 17.01 16.04 -17.33
CA THR A 151 17.70 15.78 -18.60
C THR A 151 17.29 14.43 -19.19
N LEU A 152 17.15 13.40 -18.36
CA LEU A 152 16.68 12.08 -18.81
C LEU A 152 15.22 12.14 -19.25
N ALA A 153 14.37 12.83 -18.49
CA ALA A 153 12.97 13.05 -18.82
C ALA A 153 12.82 13.70 -20.20
N ALA A 154 13.54 14.81 -20.44
CA ALA A 154 13.56 15.50 -21.72
C ALA A 154 14.14 14.63 -22.85
N LYS A 155 15.26 13.94 -22.61
CA LYS A 155 15.94 13.12 -23.63
C LYS A 155 15.10 11.91 -24.08
N ARG A 156 14.27 11.37 -23.19
CA ARG A 156 13.45 10.18 -23.45
C ARG A 156 11.96 10.48 -23.60
N SER A 157 11.56 11.76 -23.62
CA SER A 157 10.16 12.19 -23.65
C SER A 157 9.31 11.52 -22.56
N LEU A 158 9.90 11.36 -21.38
CA LEU A 158 9.23 10.83 -20.19
C LEU A 158 8.76 11.99 -19.31
N ASP A 159 7.71 11.75 -18.53
CA ASP A 159 7.44 12.61 -17.37
C ASP A 159 8.51 12.37 -16.29
N ARG A 160 8.60 13.32 -15.33
CA ARG A 160 9.62 13.25 -14.26
C ARG A 160 9.50 11.96 -13.45
N ALA A 161 8.27 11.49 -13.21
CA ALA A 161 8.01 10.24 -12.52
C ALA A 161 8.54 9.02 -13.29
N GLY A 162 8.33 8.98 -14.61
CA GLY A 162 8.90 7.95 -15.49
C GLY A 162 10.43 7.98 -15.51
N ALA A 163 11.05 9.16 -15.51
CA ALA A 163 12.50 9.29 -15.44
C ALA A 163 13.08 8.81 -14.10
N LEU A 164 12.42 9.12 -12.98
CA LEU A 164 12.79 8.61 -11.65
C LEU A 164 12.70 7.08 -11.59
N LYS A 165 11.66 6.50 -12.20
CA LYS A 165 11.51 5.05 -12.27
C LYS A 165 12.65 4.38 -13.04
N VAL A 166 13.05 4.94 -14.18
CA VAL A 166 14.19 4.43 -14.95
C VAL A 166 15.48 4.42 -14.13
N TRP A 167 15.72 5.44 -13.30
CA TRP A 167 16.87 5.44 -12.40
C TRP A 167 16.71 4.43 -11.26
N ALA A 168 15.53 4.34 -10.65
CA ALA A 168 15.25 3.43 -9.55
C ALA A 168 15.32 1.95 -9.95
N ASP A 169 15.02 1.62 -11.21
CA ASP A 169 15.12 0.26 -11.76
C ASP A 169 16.58 -0.20 -11.96
N SER A 170 17.57 0.70 -11.84
CA SER A 170 18.98 0.32 -11.83
C SER A 170 19.34 -0.42 -10.55
N GLN A 171 19.95 -1.60 -10.67
CA GLN A 171 20.32 -2.44 -9.52
C GLN A 171 21.17 -1.70 -8.48
N ALA A 172 22.13 -0.88 -8.91
CA ALA A 172 22.99 -0.12 -8.00
C ALA A 172 22.19 0.94 -7.20
N ILE A 173 21.22 1.60 -7.86
CA ILE A 173 20.36 2.61 -7.23
C ILE A 173 19.35 1.95 -6.29
N ALA A 174 18.76 0.83 -6.70
CA ALA A 174 17.83 0.05 -5.86
C ALA A 174 18.50 -0.40 -4.55
N LEU A 175 19.73 -0.91 -4.61
CA LEU A 175 20.50 -1.29 -3.42
C LEU A 175 20.79 -0.07 -2.52
N ALA A 176 21.25 1.04 -3.11
CA ALA A 176 21.51 2.27 -2.35
C ALA A 176 20.24 2.83 -1.67
N ILE A 177 19.05 2.71 -2.29
CA ILE A 177 17.78 3.09 -1.68
C ILE A 177 17.47 2.23 -0.45
N VAL A 178 17.74 0.92 -0.51
CA VAL A 178 17.56 0.02 0.64
C VAL A 178 18.50 0.41 1.78
N ASP A 179 19.77 0.68 1.49
CA ASP A 179 20.75 1.11 2.50
C ASP A 179 20.36 2.42 3.17
N ILE A 180 19.97 3.43 2.37
CA ILE A 180 19.52 4.74 2.88
C ILE A 180 18.29 4.56 3.78
N ARG A 181 17.35 3.68 3.40
CA ARG A 181 16.18 3.39 4.24
C ARG A 181 16.56 2.70 5.54
N ALA A 182 17.53 1.79 5.52
CA ALA A 182 18.02 1.13 6.71
C ALA A 182 18.75 2.12 7.64
N GLU A 183 19.53 3.04 7.09
CA GLU A 183 20.18 4.13 7.83
C GLU A 183 19.17 5.09 8.45
N ASP A 184 18.17 5.55 7.68
CA ASP A 184 17.12 6.42 8.18
C ASP A 184 16.28 5.72 9.27
N ALA A 185 16.03 4.41 9.14
CA ALA A 185 15.36 3.61 10.17
C ALA A 185 16.19 3.49 11.44
N LYS A 186 17.50 3.24 11.32
CA LYS A 186 18.43 3.21 12.47
C LYS A 186 18.53 4.57 13.15
N ALA A 187 18.58 5.67 12.40
CA ALA A 187 18.62 7.01 12.96
C ALA A 187 17.35 7.35 13.76
N ARG A 188 16.18 6.92 13.28
CA ARG A 188 14.91 7.04 14.02
C ARG A 188 14.86 6.17 15.26
N ALA A 189 15.37 4.93 15.18
CA ALA A 189 15.47 4.03 16.33
C ALA A 189 16.48 4.52 17.37
N GLY A 190 17.60 5.12 16.94
CA GLY A 190 18.58 5.75 17.82
C GLY A 190 18.04 6.99 18.54
N GLY A 191 17.06 7.68 17.96
CA GLY A 191 16.31 8.76 18.63
C GLY A 191 15.27 8.27 19.64
N LEU A 192 14.92 6.97 19.62
CA LEU A 192 14.10 6.30 20.64
C LEU A 192 14.95 5.62 21.73
N SER A 193 16.26 5.94 21.77
CA SER A 193 17.18 5.42 22.79
C SER A 193 17.29 6.30 24.05
N GLU A 194 16.27 7.14 24.33
CA GLU A 194 15.91 7.30 25.75
C GLU A 194 15.66 5.88 26.26
N SER A 195 16.56 5.43 27.11
CA SER A 195 17.19 4.14 26.96
C SER A 195 16.22 3.01 27.29
N ALA A 196 16.41 1.84 26.70
CA ALA A 196 15.71 0.64 27.15
C ALA A 196 15.91 0.41 28.67
N ASP A 197 17.00 0.95 29.23
CA ASP A 197 17.27 0.97 30.68
C ASP A 197 16.35 1.96 31.44
N ASP A 198 15.99 3.11 30.87
CA ASP A 198 15.02 4.05 31.47
C ASP A 198 13.61 3.46 31.50
N ILE A 199 13.20 2.76 30.44
CA ILE A 199 11.91 2.06 30.37
C ILE A 199 11.88 0.86 31.32
N LEU A 200 13.01 0.15 31.49
CA LEU A 200 13.12 -0.96 32.44
C LEU A 200 13.16 -0.49 33.88
N GLY A 201 13.78 0.67 34.17
CA GLY A 201 13.77 1.29 35.50
C GLY A 201 12.35 1.62 35.98
N GLU A 202 11.50 2.14 35.08
CA GLU A 202 10.10 2.46 35.40
C GLU A 202 9.22 1.20 35.59
N ILE A 203 9.54 0.10 34.90
CA ILE A 203 8.82 -1.19 35.03
C ILE A 203 9.27 -1.97 36.27
N LEU A 204 10.54 -1.86 36.68
CA LEU A 204 11.10 -2.58 37.82
C LEU A 204 10.95 -1.83 39.15
N GLY A 205 10.51 -0.57 39.12
CA GLY A 205 10.12 0.18 40.31
C GLY A 205 11.28 0.53 41.22
N GLU A 206 12.25 1.27 40.69
CA GLU A 206 13.10 2.16 41.51
C GLU A 206 12.54 3.58 41.54
#